data_AF-A0A966URR1-F1
#
_entry.id   AF-A0A966URR1-F1
#
_cell.length_a   1.000
_cell.length_b   1.000
_cell.length_c   1.000
_cell.angle_alpha   90.00
_cell.angle_beta   90.00
_cell.angle_gamma   90.00
#
_symmetry.space_group_name_H-M   'P 1'
#
loop_
_entity.id
_entity.type
_entity.pdbx_description
1 polymer ?
#
loop_
_entity_poly.entity_id
_entity_poly.type
_entity_poly.pdbx_seq_one_letter_code
_entity_poly.pdbx_strand_id
1 'polypeptide(L)'
;MVGPLGLELNSNMKKLISQRKLEANRKNSVLGSQATKDKFLQPYLASPNHCKMCGTMLPFEKKKNAFCSKSCAATFNNTGRVRVPKYEKVPCQHCGTLVSHNKKYCSITCSSTSRTKYTPKEAEQVRKNRTREASAAYRAKLRNQTPPDADRKAIAEFYANCQKGYEVDHIIPISKGGLHTLSNLQYLTITENRKKGSKMVPAEGFEPPILRL
;
A
#
# COMPACT_ATOMS: atom_id res chain seq x y z
N MET A 1 80.90 1.23 13.94
CA MET A 1 79.72 0.48 13.46
C MET A 1 78.49 1.02 14.16
N VAL A 2 77.62 1.77 13.48
CA VAL A 2 76.35 2.24 14.05
C VAL A 2 75.32 1.11 13.92
N GLY A 3 74.81 0.60 15.04
CA GLY A 3 73.94 -0.57 15.11
C GLY A 3 72.52 -0.36 14.53
N PRO A 4 71.80 -1.46 14.25
CA PRO A 4 70.53 -1.48 13.50
C PRO A 4 69.40 -0.64 14.12
N LEU A 5 69.41 -0.40 15.44
CA LEU A 5 68.45 0.47 16.14
C LEU A 5 68.50 1.95 15.70
N GLY A 6 69.66 2.46 15.24
CA GLY A 6 69.81 3.85 14.81
C GLY A 6 69.22 4.14 13.42
N LEU A 7 69.10 3.12 12.56
CA LEU A 7 68.56 3.23 11.20
C LEU A 7 67.02 3.28 11.21
N GLU A 8 66.37 2.50 12.09
CA GLU A 8 64.90 2.48 12.23
C GLU A 8 64.32 3.76 12.85
N LEU A 9 65.01 4.35 13.84
CA LEU A 9 64.61 5.64 14.43
C LEU A 9 64.64 6.79 13.40
N ASN A 10 65.61 6.77 12.48
CA ASN A 10 65.75 7.77 11.42
C ASN A 10 64.66 7.63 10.34
N SER A 11 64.28 6.38 10.00
CA SER A 11 63.15 6.07 9.10
C SER A 11 61.80 6.57 9.66
N ASN A 12 61.51 6.26 10.92
CA ASN A 12 60.27 6.69 11.57
C ASN A 12 60.17 8.21 11.72
N MET A 13 61.27 8.88 12.04
CA MET A 13 61.31 10.34 12.13
C MET A 13 61.08 11.02 10.75
N LYS A 14 61.65 10.47 9.67
CA LYS A 14 61.36 10.93 8.29
C LYS A 14 59.89 10.76 7.91
N LYS A 15 59.26 9.64 8.30
CA LYS A 15 57.83 9.38 8.06
C LYS A 15 56.93 10.38 8.81
N LEU A 16 57.26 10.70 10.06
CA LEU A 16 56.53 11.69 10.85
C LEU A 16 56.64 13.12 10.27
N ILE A 17 57.83 13.51 9.81
CA ILE A 17 58.05 14.80 9.13
C ILE A 17 57.23 14.86 7.83
N SER A 18 57.17 13.76 7.07
CA SER A 18 56.37 13.67 5.84
C SER A 18 54.87 13.81 6.11
N GLN A 19 54.35 13.14 7.14
CA GLN A 19 52.94 13.27 7.55
C GLN A 19 52.58 14.70 7.98
N ARG A 20 53.44 15.35 8.77
CA ARG A 20 53.24 16.76 9.16
C ARG A 20 53.23 17.70 7.94
N LYS A 21 54.11 17.48 6.97
CA LYS A 21 54.11 18.24 5.70
C LYS A 21 52.81 18.03 4.92
N LEU A 22 52.32 16.79 4.82
CA LEU A 22 51.07 16.47 4.15
C LEU A 22 49.89 17.18 4.82
N GLU A 23 49.84 17.19 6.15
CA GLU A 23 48.79 17.86 6.91
C GLU A 23 48.84 19.38 6.75
N ALA A 24 50.04 19.97 6.79
CA ALA A 24 50.23 21.40 6.53
C ALA A 24 49.79 21.78 5.10
N ASN A 25 50.10 20.96 4.10
CA ASN A 25 49.65 21.16 2.71
C ASN A 25 48.12 21.09 2.60
N ARG A 26 47.47 20.15 3.30
CA ARG A 26 46.00 20.07 3.35
C ARG A 26 45.41 21.33 4.00
N LYS A 27 45.95 21.77 5.14
CA LYS A 27 45.52 22.99 5.84
C LYS A 27 45.66 24.22 4.95
N ASN A 28 46.80 24.40 4.31
CA ASN A 28 47.05 25.52 3.39
C ASN A 28 46.14 25.48 2.15
N SER A 29 45.85 24.29 1.62
CA SER A 29 44.90 24.11 0.51
C SER A 29 43.48 24.54 0.90
N VAL A 30 43.01 24.15 2.09
CA VAL A 30 41.70 24.57 2.62
C VAL A 30 41.66 26.08 2.84
N LEU A 31 42.70 26.66 3.47
CA LEU A 31 42.81 28.10 3.71
C LEU A 31 42.83 28.89 2.39
N GLY A 32 43.61 28.46 1.40
CA GLY A 32 43.64 29.09 0.08
C GLY A 32 42.30 29.01 -0.66
N SER A 33 41.61 27.87 -0.54
CA SER A 33 40.27 27.69 -1.08
C SER A 33 39.25 28.61 -0.40
N GLN A 34 39.34 28.77 0.92
CA GLN A 34 38.46 29.65 1.69
C GLN A 34 38.72 31.13 1.35
N ALA A 35 39.98 31.56 1.34
CA ALA A 35 40.35 32.93 0.95
C ALA A 35 39.86 33.28 -0.47
N THR A 36 39.91 32.31 -1.39
CA THR A 36 39.37 32.48 -2.74
C THR A 36 37.85 32.64 -2.71
N LYS A 37 37.12 31.83 -1.92
CA LYS A 37 35.67 31.99 -1.74
C LYS A 37 35.32 33.36 -1.16
N ASP A 38 36.03 33.78 -0.11
CA ASP A 38 35.79 35.05 0.58
C ASP A 38 35.99 36.25 -0.34
N LYS A 39 37.01 36.20 -1.21
CA LYS A 39 37.27 37.23 -2.23
C LYS A 39 36.06 37.51 -3.13
N PHE A 40 35.25 36.48 -3.43
CA PHE A 40 34.04 36.65 -4.25
C PHE A 40 32.77 36.80 -3.41
N LEU A 41 32.74 36.26 -2.20
CA LEU A 41 31.59 36.32 -1.30
C LEU A 41 31.38 37.73 -0.75
N GLN A 42 32.46 38.42 -0.34
CA GLN A 42 32.35 39.75 0.26
C GLN A 42 31.71 40.80 -0.66
N PRO A 43 32.11 40.94 -1.95
CA PRO A 43 31.42 41.85 -2.87
C PRO A 43 29.94 41.49 -3.10
N TYR A 44 29.61 40.20 -3.07
CA TYR A 44 28.23 39.75 -3.22
C TYR A 44 27.37 40.11 -2.01
N LEU A 45 27.87 39.92 -0.79
CA LEU A 45 27.14 40.27 0.42
C LEU A 45 26.87 41.77 0.53
N ALA A 46 27.72 42.61 -0.05
CA ALA A 46 27.49 44.06 -0.14
C ALA A 46 26.36 44.45 -1.12
N SER A 47 26.07 43.62 -2.12
CA SER A 47 25.00 43.87 -3.11
C SER A 47 24.43 42.55 -3.63
N PRO A 48 23.62 41.85 -2.81
CA PRO A 48 23.18 40.51 -3.16
C PRO A 48 22.01 40.56 -4.15
N ASN A 49 21.86 39.48 -4.92
CA ASN A 49 20.71 39.33 -5.81
C ASN A 49 19.48 38.90 -5.03
N HIS A 50 18.32 39.43 -5.40
CA HIS A 50 17.05 39.15 -4.75
C HIS A 50 16.11 38.41 -5.69
N CYS A 51 15.26 37.57 -5.12
CA CYS A 51 14.23 36.85 -5.86
C CYS A 51 13.25 37.86 -6.49
N LYS A 52 13.03 37.78 -7.81
CA LYS A 52 12.09 38.67 -8.52
C LYS A 52 10.62 38.54 -8.09
N MET A 53 10.27 37.47 -7.37
CA MET A 53 8.89 37.24 -6.88
C MET A 53 8.71 37.74 -5.44
N CYS A 54 9.46 37.18 -4.47
CA CYS A 54 9.27 37.48 -3.05
C CYS A 54 10.29 38.47 -2.47
N GLY A 55 11.26 38.94 -3.26
CA GLY A 55 12.30 39.83 -2.79
C GLY A 55 13.33 39.19 -1.85
N THR A 56 13.24 37.90 -1.52
CA THR A 56 14.21 37.24 -0.63
C THR A 56 15.61 37.22 -1.24
N MET A 57 16.63 37.52 -0.43
CA MET A 57 18.03 37.43 -0.80
C MET A 57 18.39 36.01 -1.27
N LEU A 58 19.11 35.90 -2.38
CA LEU A 58 19.57 34.63 -2.91
C LEU A 58 20.88 34.21 -2.23
N PRO A 59 21.07 32.92 -1.92
CA PRO A 59 22.37 32.41 -1.50
C PRO A 59 23.43 32.62 -2.59
N PHE A 60 24.69 32.77 -2.19
CA PHE A 60 25.82 33.01 -3.12
C PHE A 60 25.94 31.90 -4.18
N GLU A 61 25.64 30.65 -3.80
CA GLU A 61 25.64 29.49 -4.70
C GLU A 61 24.60 29.62 -5.81
N LYS A 62 23.52 30.39 -5.55
CA LYS A 62 22.40 30.63 -6.45
C LYS A 62 22.37 32.06 -6.98
N LYS A 63 23.48 32.80 -6.89
CA LYS A 63 23.55 34.21 -7.34
C LYS A 63 23.15 34.44 -8.80
N LYS A 64 23.24 33.43 -9.66
CA LYS A 64 22.82 33.52 -11.08
C LYS A 64 21.31 33.33 -11.29
N ASN A 65 20.59 32.88 -10.27
CA ASN A 65 19.17 32.61 -10.39
C ASN A 65 18.36 33.91 -10.29
N ALA A 66 17.21 33.95 -10.94
CA ALA A 66 16.25 35.04 -10.76
C ALA A 66 15.27 34.80 -9.58
N PHE A 67 15.18 33.56 -9.09
CA PHE A 67 14.19 33.14 -8.09
C PHE A 67 14.81 32.23 -7.02
N CYS A 68 14.30 32.35 -5.79
CA CYS A 68 14.75 31.52 -4.66
C CYS A 68 14.27 30.06 -4.76
N SER A 69 13.15 29.82 -5.45
CA SER A 69 12.53 28.51 -5.59
C SER A 69 11.81 28.35 -6.93
N LYS A 70 11.55 27.09 -7.32
CA LYS A 70 10.71 26.76 -8.48
C LYS A 70 9.29 27.33 -8.32
N SER A 71 8.77 27.38 -7.09
CA SER A 71 7.47 27.96 -6.78
C SER A 71 7.44 29.46 -7.06
N CYS A 72 8.45 30.22 -6.63
CA CYS A 72 8.56 31.64 -6.93
C CYS A 72 8.66 31.92 -8.44
N ALA A 73 9.46 31.13 -9.16
CA ALA A 73 9.56 31.23 -10.60
C ALA A 73 8.21 30.94 -11.28
N ALA A 74 7.51 29.87 -10.84
CA ALA A 74 6.21 29.50 -11.37
C ALA A 74 5.16 30.58 -11.10
N THR A 75 5.09 31.11 -9.87
CA THR A 75 4.18 32.21 -9.54
C THR A 75 4.44 33.40 -10.43
N PHE A 76 5.68 33.91 -10.46
CA PHE A 76 6.03 35.08 -11.27
C PHE A 76 5.70 34.90 -12.76
N ASN A 77 6.04 33.74 -13.33
CA ASN A 77 5.81 33.47 -14.75
C ASN A 77 4.35 33.17 -15.10
N ASN A 78 3.55 32.71 -14.13
CA ASN A 78 2.13 32.41 -14.31
C ASN A 78 1.23 33.60 -13.95
N THR A 79 1.69 34.56 -13.15
CA THR A 79 0.95 35.78 -12.82
C THR A 79 0.61 36.55 -14.09
N GLY A 80 -0.66 36.90 -14.27
CA GLY A 80 -1.15 37.63 -15.44
C GLY A 80 -1.33 36.79 -16.71
N ARG A 81 -1.03 35.48 -16.70
CA ARG A 81 -1.33 34.61 -17.84
C ARG A 81 -2.77 34.12 -17.83
N VAL A 82 -3.52 34.45 -18.87
CA VAL A 82 -4.85 33.85 -19.13
C VAL A 82 -4.64 32.42 -19.63
N ARG A 83 -5.16 31.44 -18.89
CA ARG A 83 -5.13 30.03 -19.31
C ARG A 83 -6.30 29.76 -20.24
N VAL A 84 -6.02 29.64 -21.54
CA VAL A 84 -7.00 29.14 -22.50
C VAL A 84 -6.98 27.60 -22.53
N PRO A 85 -8.14 26.93 -22.46
CA PRO A 85 -8.21 25.49 -22.59
C PRO A 85 -7.82 25.06 -24.01
N LYS A 86 -6.93 24.07 -24.13
CA LYS A 86 -6.51 23.51 -25.44
C LYS A 86 -7.65 22.77 -26.15
N TYR A 87 -8.61 22.27 -25.40
CA TYR A 87 -9.68 21.41 -25.88
C TYR A 87 -10.99 21.81 -25.23
N GLU A 88 -12.05 21.72 -26.01
CA GLU A 88 -13.41 21.95 -25.56
C GLU A 88 -13.85 20.87 -24.56
N LYS A 89 -14.76 21.26 -23.66
CA LYS A 89 -15.36 20.31 -22.73
C LYS A 89 -16.42 19.48 -23.47
N VAL A 90 -16.53 18.21 -23.11
CA VAL A 90 -17.51 17.27 -23.69
C VAL A 90 -18.61 16.98 -22.66
N PRO A 91 -19.85 16.68 -23.09
CA PRO A 91 -20.93 16.35 -22.16
C PRO A 91 -20.72 14.97 -21.51
N CYS A 92 -21.05 14.88 -20.21
CA CYS A 92 -21.12 13.62 -19.48
C CYS A 92 -22.18 12.71 -20.12
N GLN A 93 -21.83 11.45 -20.40
CA GLN A 93 -22.76 10.53 -21.05
C GLN A 93 -23.95 10.08 -20.18
N HIS A 94 -23.94 10.42 -18.89
CA HIS A 94 -25.05 10.10 -17.98
C HIS A 94 -26.02 11.28 -17.79
N CYS A 95 -25.48 12.47 -17.52
CA CYS A 95 -26.25 13.63 -17.06
C CYS A 95 -26.05 14.89 -17.91
N GLY A 96 -25.19 14.85 -18.94
CA GLY A 96 -24.93 15.99 -19.83
C GLY A 96 -23.96 17.05 -19.30
N THR A 97 -23.58 17.04 -18.02
CA THR A 97 -22.64 18.03 -17.45
C THR A 97 -21.31 18.06 -18.20
N LEU A 98 -20.81 19.25 -18.53
CA LEU A 98 -19.55 19.43 -19.26
C LEU A 98 -18.34 18.96 -18.44
N VAL A 99 -17.55 18.05 -19.01
CA VAL A 99 -16.35 17.46 -18.44
C VAL A 99 -15.14 17.67 -19.36
N SER A 100 -13.94 17.40 -18.84
CA SER A 100 -12.72 17.38 -19.68
C SER A 100 -12.90 16.42 -20.86
N HIS A 101 -12.36 16.77 -22.03
CA HIS A 101 -12.45 15.98 -23.27
C HIS A 101 -12.11 14.49 -23.13
N ASN A 102 -11.21 14.15 -22.19
CA ASN A 102 -10.78 12.77 -21.93
C ASN A 102 -11.66 12.00 -20.93
N LYS A 103 -12.70 12.63 -20.37
CA LYS A 103 -13.60 12.01 -19.40
C LYS A 103 -14.94 11.66 -20.04
N LYS A 104 -15.41 10.46 -19.73
CA LYS A 104 -16.75 9.97 -20.16
C LYS A 104 -17.87 10.43 -19.21
N TYR A 105 -17.56 10.57 -17.92
CA TYR A 105 -18.52 10.89 -16.87
C TYR A 105 -17.97 11.96 -15.93
N CYS A 106 -18.87 12.75 -15.33
CA CYS A 106 -18.49 13.81 -14.39
C CYS A 106 -18.15 13.28 -12.99
N SER A 107 -18.66 12.10 -12.62
CA SER A 107 -18.49 11.52 -11.29
C SER A 107 -18.48 9.99 -11.31
N ILE A 108 -18.01 9.39 -10.21
CA ILE A 108 -18.12 7.95 -9.96
C ILE A 108 -19.59 7.53 -9.95
N THR A 109 -20.48 8.37 -9.41
CA THR A 109 -21.93 8.10 -9.39
C THR A 109 -22.49 7.99 -10.80
N CYS A 110 -22.21 8.95 -11.70
CA CYS A 110 -22.66 8.89 -13.10
C CYS A 110 -22.10 7.67 -13.84
N SER A 111 -20.83 7.34 -13.60
CA SER A 111 -20.20 6.14 -14.15
C SER A 111 -20.89 4.87 -13.65
N SER A 112 -21.21 4.79 -12.36
CA SER A 112 -21.89 3.66 -11.73
C SER A 112 -23.31 3.50 -12.27
N THR A 113 -24.10 4.56 -12.27
CA THR A 113 -25.49 4.54 -12.74
C THR A 113 -25.56 4.13 -14.21
N SER A 114 -24.65 4.63 -15.05
CA SER A 114 -24.59 4.25 -16.47
C SER A 114 -24.20 2.79 -16.70
N ARG A 115 -23.63 2.11 -15.70
CA ARG A 115 -23.29 0.67 -15.75
C ARG A 115 -24.39 -0.22 -15.18
N THR A 116 -25.36 0.35 -14.46
CA THR A 116 -26.45 -0.40 -13.85
C THR A 116 -27.30 -1.05 -14.94
N LYS A 117 -27.28 -2.38 -14.99
CA LYS A 117 -28.01 -3.16 -16.01
C LYS A 117 -29.47 -3.43 -15.67
N TYR A 118 -29.81 -3.37 -14.38
CA TYR A 118 -31.11 -3.79 -13.84
C TYR A 118 -31.72 -2.67 -13.03
N THR A 119 -33.03 -2.51 -13.13
CA THR A 119 -33.80 -1.70 -12.18
C THR A 119 -33.68 -2.28 -10.76
N PRO A 120 -33.96 -1.50 -9.69
CA PRO A 120 -33.89 -2.02 -8.32
C PRO A 120 -34.75 -3.27 -8.09
N LYS A 121 -35.95 -3.33 -8.68
CA LYS A 121 -36.87 -4.48 -8.59
C LYS A 121 -36.31 -5.72 -9.30
N GLU A 122 -35.79 -5.55 -10.52
CA GLU A 122 -35.15 -6.65 -11.26
C GLU A 122 -33.90 -7.16 -10.54
N ALA A 123 -33.07 -6.25 -10.01
CA ALA A 123 -31.88 -6.62 -9.25
C ALA A 123 -32.24 -7.44 -8.01
N GLU A 124 -33.34 -7.11 -7.33
CA GLU A 124 -33.86 -7.91 -6.21
C GLU A 124 -34.32 -9.29 -6.67
N GLN A 125 -35.08 -9.37 -7.76
CA GLN A 125 -35.53 -10.64 -8.31
C GLN A 125 -34.35 -11.54 -8.72
N VAL A 126 -33.32 -10.96 -9.35
CA VAL A 126 -32.09 -11.67 -9.72
C VAL A 126 -31.36 -12.18 -8.47
N ARG A 127 -31.26 -11.38 -7.40
CA ARG A 127 -30.67 -11.84 -6.13
C ARG A 127 -31.46 -13.03 -5.54
N LYS A 128 -32.79 -12.91 -5.47
CA LYS A 128 -33.67 -13.98 -4.99
C LYS A 128 -33.51 -15.27 -5.80
N ASN A 129 -33.45 -15.16 -7.12
CA ASN A 129 -33.26 -16.30 -8.02
C ASN A 129 -31.91 -16.99 -7.77
N ARG A 130 -30.81 -16.21 -7.67
CA ARG A 130 -29.48 -16.75 -7.35
C ARG A 130 -29.43 -17.46 -6.00
N THR A 131 -30.08 -16.91 -4.98
CA THR A 131 -30.16 -17.57 -3.66
C THR A 131 -30.93 -18.88 -3.75
N ARG A 132 -32.08 -18.90 -4.44
CA ARG A 132 -32.88 -20.12 -4.64
C ARG A 132 -32.09 -21.20 -5.38
N GLU A 133 -31.39 -20.82 -6.44
CA GLU A 133 -30.53 -21.70 -7.22
C GLU A 133 -29.40 -22.29 -6.35
N ALA A 134 -28.67 -21.45 -5.62
CA ALA A 134 -27.60 -21.89 -4.73
C ALA A 134 -28.11 -22.85 -3.65
N SER A 135 -29.25 -22.54 -3.02
CA SER A 135 -29.87 -23.43 -2.03
C SER A 135 -30.33 -24.75 -2.64
N ALA A 136 -30.88 -24.76 -3.86
CA ALA A 136 -31.28 -25.98 -4.55
C ALA A 136 -30.07 -26.86 -4.88
N ALA A 137 -29.01 -26.27 -5.41
CA ALA A 137 -27.75 -26.96 -5.70
C ALA A 137 -27.11 -27.55 -4.44
N TYR A 138 -27.10 -26.78 -3.33
CA TYR A 138 -26.61 -27.27 -2.04
C TYR A 138 -27.41 -28.47 -1.54
N ARG A 139 -28.74 -28.41 -1.54
CA ARG A 139 -29.60 -29.53 -1.11
C ARG A 139 -29.38 -30.78 -1.97
N ALA A 140 -29.23 -30.62 -3.29
CA ALA A 140 -28.90 -31.75 -4.17
C ALA A 140 -27.56 -32.38 -3.80
N LYS A 141 -26.52 -31.54 -3.59
CA LYS A 141 -25.19 -32.00 -3.21
C LYS A 141 -25.17 -32.68 -1.83
N LEU A 142 -25.87 -32.10 -0.85
CA LEU A 142 -26.02 -32.68 0.49
C LEU A 142 -26.65 -34.06 0.42
N ARG A 143 -27.75 -34.23 -0.35
CA ARG A 143 -28.38 -35.54 -0.55
C ARG A 143 -27.43 -36.54 -1.18
N ASN A 144 -26.70 -36.15 -2.22
CA ASN A 144 -25.73 -37.02 -2.88
C ASN A 144 -24.55 -37.42 -1.97
N GLN A 145 -24.17 -36.53 -1.05
CA GLN A 145 -23.12 -36.79 -0.06
C GLN A 145 -23.63 -37.43 1.22
N THR A 146 -24.93 -37.72 1.34
CA THR A 146 -25.48 -38.46 2.49
C THR A 146 -25.56 -39.93 2.10
N PRO A 147 -24.69 -40.80 2.64
CA PRO A 147 -24.76 -42.24 2.38
C PRO A 147 -26.14 -42.82 2.74
N PRO A 148 -26.63 -43.87 2.03
CA PRO A 148 -27.91 -44.51 2.34
C PRO A 148 -27.98 -45.09 3.76
N ASP A 149 -26.84 -45.54 4.28
CA ASP A 149 -26.64 -46.11 5.62
C ASP A 149 -26.39 -45.05 6.71
N ALA A 150 -26.34 -43.77 6.35
CA ALA A 150 -26.16 -42.70 7.34
C ALA A 150 -27.36 -42.61 8.29
N ASP A 151 -27.10 -42.60 9.60
CA ASP A 151 -28.13 -42.40 10.62
C ASP A 151 -28.62 -40.95 10.64
N ARG A 152 -29.69 -40.71 9.89
CA ARG A 152 -30.32 -39.40 9.77
C ARG A 152 -30.93 -38.91 11.09
N LYS A 153 -31.34 -39.82 11.98
CA LYS A 153 -31.92 -39.44 13.29
C LYS A 153 -30.82 -38.89 14.19
N ALA A 154 -29.71 -39.60 14.27
CA ALA A 154 -28.57 -39.16 15.06
C ALA A 154 -27.94 -37.87 14.50
N ILE A 155 -27.89 -37.69 13.16
CA ILE A 155 -27.50 -36.41 12.56
C ILE A 155 -28.47 -35.29 12.99
N ALA A 156 -29.78 -35.50 12.92
CA ALA A 156 -30.77 -34.49 13.32
C ALA A 156 -30.63 -34.13 14.80
N GLU A 157 -30.37 -35.11 15.66
CA GLU A 157 -30.10 -34.90 17.09
C GLU A 157 -28.81 -34.10 17.33
N PHE A 158 -27.75 -34.35 16.54
CA PHE A 158 -26.54 -33.53 16.57
C PHE A 158 -26.82 -32.07 16.20
N TYR A 159 -27.65 -31.79 15.20
CA TYR A 159 -28.07 -30.41 14.90
C TYR A 159 -28.89 -29.78 16.04
N ALA A 160 -29.77 -30.55 16.68
CA ALA A 160 -30.61 -30.07 17.78
C ALA A 160 -29.80 -29.74 19.05
N ASN A 161 -28.73 -30.48 19.30
CA ASN A 161 -27.85 -30.30 20.46
C ASN A 161 -26.80 -29.19 20.28
N CYS A 162 -26.85 -28.44 19.16
CA CYS A 162 -25.92 -27.36 18.90
C CYS A 162 -26.11 -26.20 19.89
N GLN A 163 -25.11 -25.95 20.73
CA GLN A 163 -25.14 -24.91 21.76
C GLN A 163 -25.16 -23.49 21.16
N LYS A 164 -25.75 -22.55 21.89
CA LYS A 164 -25.80 -21.14 21.47
C LYS A 164 -24.39 -20.57 21.29
N GLY A 165 -24.13 -19.97 20.13
CA GLY A 165 -22.82 -19.41 19.77
C GLY A 165 -21.96 -20.34 18.90
N TYR A 166 -22.41 -21.59 18.71
CA TYR A 166 -21.81 -22.56 17.81
C TYR A 166 -22.69 -22.78 16.57
N GLU A 167 -22.07 -23.33 15.53
CA GLU A 167 -22.73 -23.84 14.32
C GLU A 167 -22.18 -25.25 14.02
N VAL A 168 -23.04 -26.11 13.48
CA VAL A 168 -22.61 -27.41 12.94
C VAL A 168 -21.89 -27.19 11.62
N ASP A 169 -20.66 -27.68 11.53
CA ASP A 169 -19.78 -27.62 10.36
C ASP A 169 -19.33 -29.02 9.94
N HIS A 170 -18.92 -29.15 8.68
CA HIS A 170 -18.32 -30.38 8.15
C HIS A 170 -16.80 -30.33 8.22
N ILE A 171 -16.15 -31.26 8.91
CA ILE A 171 -14.68 -31.36 9.04
C ILE A 171 -14.05 -31.31 7.65
N ILE A 172 -14.51 -32.18 6.75
CA ILE A 172 -14.28 -32.13 5.31
C ILE A 172 -15.50 -31.46 4.67
N PRO A 173 -15.34 -30.28 4.02
CA PRO A 173 -16.46 -29.60 3.39
C PRO A 173 -17.17 -30.47 2.35
N ILE A 174 -18.50 -30.44 2.35
CA ILE A 174 -19.34 -31.07 1.30
C ILE A 174 -18.86 -30.65 -0.09
N SER A 175 -18.46 -29.39 -0.26
CA SER A 175 -17.99 -28.86 -1.55
C SER A 175 -16.80 -29.64 -2.12
N LYS A 176 -15.97 -30.25 -1.26
CA LYS A 176 -14.79 -31.05 -1.58
C LYS A 176 -15.01 -32.56 -1.49
N GLY A 177 -16.26 -33.00 -1.42
CA GLY A 177 -16.61 -34.42 -1.36
C GLY A 177 -16.71 -35.00 0.06
N GLY A 178 -16.75 -34.16 1.09
CA GLY A 178 -17.02 -34.63 2.45
C GLY A 178 -18.43 -35.21 2.59
N LEU A 179 -18.52 -36.38 3.22
CA LEU A 179 -19.79 -37.07 3.45
C LEU A 179 -20.61 -36.38 4.55
N HIS A 180 -21.92 -36.43 4.45
CA HIS A 180 -22.83 -35.93 5.48
C HIS A 180 -23.12 -37.03 6.50
N THR A 181 -22.14 -37.33 7.32
CA THR A 181 -22.19 -38.35 8.39
C THR A 181 -21.74 -37.74 9.71
N LEU A 182 -22.13 -38.34 10.84
CA LEU A 182 -21.74 -37.87 12.18
C LEU A 182 -20.21 -37.70 12.34
N SER A 183 -19.44 -38.65 11.82
CA SER A 183 -17.97 -38.63 11.87
C SER A 183 -17.34 -37.44 11.13
N ASN A 184 -18.09 -36.80 10.23
CA ASN A 184 -17.65 -35.63 9.49
C ASN A 184 -18.32 -34.33 9.99
N LEU A 185 -19.09 -34.37 11.08
CA LEU A 185 -19.70 -33.18 11.69
C LEU A 185 -18.92 -32.76 12.95
N GLN A 186 -18.82 -31.45 13.15
CA GLN A 186 -18.21 -30.84 14.34
C GLN A 186 -18.96 -29.56 14.72
N TYR A 187 -18.90 -29.16 15.99
CA TYR A 187 -19.32 -27.83 16.40
C TYR A 187 -18.14 -26.87 16.28
N LEU A 188 -18.35 -25.75 15.61
CA LEU A 188 -17.41 -24.62 15.59
C LEU A 188 -18.11 -23.37 16.08
N THR A 189 -17.38 -22.46 16.71
CA THR A 189 -17.96 -21.13 16.96
C THR A 189 -18.31 -20.47 15.63
N ILE A 190 -19.30 -19.58 15.63
CA ILE A 190 -19.70 -18.85 14.41
C ILE A 190 -18.46 -18.20 13.73
N THR A 191 -17.57 -17.60 14.52
CA THR A 191 -16.36 -16.95 14.01
C THR A 191 -15.39 -17.93 13.35
N GLU A 192 -15.16 -19.10 13.98
CA GLU A 192 -14.28 -20.14 13.44
C GLU A 192 -14.84 -20.73 12.15
N ASN A 193 -16.15 -21.03 12.12
CA ASN A 193 -16.81 -21.56 10.93
C ASN A 193 -16.66 -20.60 9.73
N ARG A 194 -16.86 -19.29 9.96
CA ARG A 194 -16.68 -18.25 8.93
C ARG A 194 -15.22 -18.13 8.45
N LYS A 195 -14.23 -18.30 9.35
CA LYS A 195 -12.79 -18.30 8.99
C LYS A 195 -12.37 -19.55 8.20
N LYS A 196 -12.95 -20.70 8.53
CA LYS A 196 -12.69 -21.99 7.88
C LYS A 196 -13.15 -22.00 6.42
N GLY A 197 -14.40 -21.63 6.17
CA GLY A 197 -14.98 -21.70 4.83
C GLY A 197 -14.82 -23.09 4.20
N SER A 198 -14.32 -23.18 2.96
CA SER A 198 -14.07 -24.45 2.26
C SER A 198 -12.65 -25.01 2.42
N LYS A 199 -11.88 -24.55 3.41
CA LYS A 199 -10.52 -25.05 3.65
C LYS A 199 -10.59 -26.45 4.26
N MET A 200 -9.66 -27.33 3.84
CA MET A 200 -9.41 -28.58 4.57
C MET A 200 -8.40 -28.20 5.66
N VAL A 201 -8.80 -28.27 6.91
CA VAL A 201 -7.88 -28.04 8.03
C VAL A 201 -7.09 -29.34 8.20
N PRO A 202 -5.75 -29.33 8.23
CA PRO A 202 -4.98 -30.52 8.60
C PRO A 202 -5.41 -30.99 9.99
N ALA A 203 -5.46 -32.31 10.20
CA ALA A 203 -6.01 -32.96 11.40
C ALA A 203 -5.18 -32.76 12.68
N GLU A 204 -4.32 -31.74 12.76
CA GLU A 204 -3.44 -31.52 13.91
C GLU A 204 -3.97 -30.37 14.76
N GLY A 205 -4.59 -30.71 15.90
CA GLY A 205 -4.72 -29.80 17.04
C GLY A 205 -6.12 -29.40 17.52
N PHE A 206 -7.20 -30.06 17.07
CA PHE A 206 -8.52 -29.83 17.67
C PHE A 206 -8.84 -30.91 18.70
N GLU A 207 -8.42 -30.70 19.96
CA GLU A 207 -9.04 -31.43 21.07
C GLU A 207 -10.48 -30.91 21.21
N PRO A 208 -11.51 -31.74 20.96
CA PRO A 208 -12.88 -31.31 21.19
C PRO A 208 -13.02 -30.94 22.68
N PRO A 209 -13.70 -29.83 23.03
CA PRO A 209 -13.98 -29.54 24.41
C PRO A 209 -14.77 -30.72 24.99
N ILE A 210 -14.16 -31.40 25.96
CA ILE A 210 -14.77 -32.51 26.68
C ILE A 210 -16.11 -32.01 27.20
N LEU A 211 -17.20 -32.61 26.70
CA LEU A 211 -18.52 -32.52 27.30
C LEU A 211 -18.37 -33.02 28.74
N ARG A 212 -18.24 -32.10 29.70
CA ARG A 212 -18.44 -32.43 31.11
C ARG A 212 -19.93 -32.69 31.27
N LEU A 213 -20.27 -33.97 31.43
CA LEU A 213 -21.55 -34.45 31.93
C LEU A 213 -21.85 -33.82 33.29
#